data_AF-A0A973JZ70-F1
#
_entry.id   AF-A0A973JZ70-F1
#
_cell.length_a   1.000
_cell.length_b   1.000
_cell.length_c   1.000
_cell.angle_alpha   90.00
_cell.angle_beta   90.00
_cell.angle_gamma   90.00
#
_symmetry.space_group_name_H-M   'P 1'
#
loop_
_entity.id
_entity.type
_entity.pdbx_description
1 polymer ?
#
loop_
_entity_poly.entity_id
_entity_poly.type
_entity_poly.pdbx_seq_one_letter_code
_entity_poly.pdbx_strand_id
1 'polypeptide(L)'
;MPINLNTSKVIDVALSRGGDEFVDVRFRRARAEDAEAMYRLSLPFMDTGQLLVRERALFETLSEDFRVLEADGEVVGCAGLRGFDTLAEIYNVAVDENRHGLGLGRLLLASMVGAAHAEGYPQVLVFSKTTSAWFARYGFRPVDSAGLPAARLALVDPARESVALGRATVGGYDGVEVLAALTELRITFDRSSAEFGWDGSYDSLLPFADDNGVETKSLCWAGVCGTCAVRLKRGTVRYHVPPQGDPDEGEVLLCISQPVTDLVLDL
;
A
#
# COMPACT_ATOMS: atom_id res chain seq x y z
N MET A 1 -13.81 19.28 -7.01
CA MET A 1 -14.76 18.20 -7.37
C MET A 1 -14.21 16.93 -6.75
N PRO A 2 -14.90 16.28 -5.78
CA PRO A 2 -14.40 15.00 -5.27
C PRO A 2 -14.48 13.99 -6.42
N ILE A 3 -13.33 13.44 -6.80
CA ILE A 3 -13.25 12.46 -7.88
C ILE A 3 -13.89 11.16 -7.39
N ASN A 4 -14.79 10.67 -8.23
CA ASN A 4 -15.63 9.51 -8.01
C ASN A 4 -14.75 8.24 -7.99
N LEU A 5 -14.62 7.59 -6.83
CA LEU A 5 -13.96 6.28 -6.68
C LEU A 5 -14.88 5.10 -7.08
N ASN A 6 -15.97 5.38 -7.79
CA ASN A 6 -16.86 4.35 -8.30
C ASN A 6 -16.19 3.64 -9.49
N THR A 7 -15.82 2.37 -9.26
CA THR A 7 -15.62 1.31 -10.26
C THR A 7 -14.53 1.56 -11.32
N SER A 8 -13.49 0.70 -11.30
CA SER A 8 -12.62 0.41 -12.45
C SER A 8 -11.41 1.31 -12.74
N LYS A 9 -11.05 2.28 -11.89
CA LYS A 9 -9.71 2.89 -11.99
C LYS A 9 -8.66 1.95 -11.40
N VAL A 10 -8.16 1.10 -12.29
CA VAL A 10 -6.78 0.62 -12.27
C VAL A 10 -5.88 1.75 -11.77
N ILE A 11 -5.24 1.56 -10.63
CA ILE A 11 -4.17 2.45 -10.18
C ILE A 11 -2.90 1.84 -10.75
N ASP A 12 -2.39 2.38 -11.86
CA ASP A 12 -1.07 2.02 -12.38
C ASP A 12 -0.02 2.88 -11.65
N VAL A 13 0.80 2.24 -10.82
CA VAL A 13 1.92 2.87 -10.13
C VAL A 13 3.21 2.28 -10.68
N ALA A 14 4.07 3.11 -11.25
CA ALA A 14 5.43 2.73 -11.60
C ALA A 14 6.30 2.80 -10.33
N LEU A 15 6.60 1.66 -9.73
CA LEU A 15 7.50 1.56 -8.59
C LEU A 15 8.95 1.42 -9.06
N SER A 16 9.88 2.10 -8.40
CA SER A 16 11.31 1.99 -8.70
C SER A 16 12.14 1.98 -7.42
N ARG A 17 13.24 1.21 -7.45
CA ARG A 17 14.31 1.23 -6.44
C ARG A 17 15.58 1.93 -6.97
N GLY A 18 15.40 2.74 -8.01
CA GLY A 18 16.45 3.40 -8.77
C GLY A 18 16.80 2.65 -10.06
N GLY A 19 17.36 3.37 -11.04
CA GLY A 19 17.64 2.84 -12.38
C GLY A 19 16.45 2.86 -13.34
N ASP A 20 16.61 2.15 -14.46
CA ASP A 20 15.66 2.03 -15.56
C ASP A 20 14.61 0.91 -15.36
N GLU A 21 14.72 0.15 -14.27
CA GLU A 21 13.72 -0.86 -13.90
C GLU A 21 12.53 -0.24 -13.16
N PHE A 22 11.36 -0.36 -13.77
CA PHE A 22 10.07 0.00 -13.20
C PHE A 22 9.20 -1.24 -13.06
N VAL A 23 8.52 -1.35 -11.92
CA VAL A 23 7.50 -2.37 -11.70
C VAL A 23 6.15 -1.69 -11.79
N ASP A 24 5.40 -2.02 -12.83
CA ASP A 24 4.03 -1.54 -13.00
C ASP A 24 3.12 -2.31 -12.06
N VAL A 25 2.60 -1.61 -11.05
CA VAL A 25 1.71 -2.18 -10.05
C VAL A 25 0.29 -1.68 -10.26
N ARG A 26 -0.66 -2.61 -10.29
CA ARG A 26 -2.08 -2.38 -10.53
C ARG A 26 -2.94 -2.91 -9.40
N PHE A 27 -3.70 -2.02 -8.75
CA PHE A 27 -4.74 -2.42 -7.80
C PHE A 27 -6.11 -2.51 -8.50
N ARG A 28 -6.80 -3.64 -8.35
CA ARG A 28 -8.11 -3.88 -8.98
C ARG A 28 -8.99 -4.86 -8.20
N ARG A 29 -10.29 -4.88 -8.52
CA ARG A 29 -11.18 -5.99 -8.08
C ARG A 29 -10.68 -7.31 -8.63
N ALA A 30 -10.79 -8.36 -7.83
CA ALA A 30 -10.48 -9.72 -8.27
C ALA A 30 -11.58 -10.23 -9.22
N ARG A 31 -11.21 -11.21 -10.04
CA ARG A 31 -12.07 -11.96 -10.95
C ARG A 31 -12.03 -13.43 -10.53
N ALA A 32 -13.00 -14.23 -11.00
CA ALA A 32 -13.01 -15.67 -10.70
C ALA A 32 -11.72 -16.38 -11.15
N GLU A 33 -11.11 -15.93 -12.26
CA GLU A 33 -9.81 -16.42 -12.77
C GLU A 33 -8.63 -16.15 -11.82
N ASP A 34 -8.71 -15.15 -10.94
CA ASP A 34 -7.64 -14.85 -9.97
C ASP A 34 -7.62 -15.83 -8.78
N ALA A 35 -8.63 -16.71 -8.64
CA ALA A 35 -8.84 -17.55 -7.47
C ALA A 35 -7.65 -18.46 -7.14
N GLU A 36 -7.03 -19.07 -8.16
CA GLU A 36 -5.84 -19.90 -7.98
C GLU A 36 -4.66 -19.09 -7.44
N ALA A 37 -4.42 -17.90 -8.02
CA ALA A 37 -3.33 -17.04 -7.58
C ALA A 37 -3.55 -16.53 -6.14
N MET A 38 -4.78 -16.10 -5.81
CA MET A 38 -5.13 -15.67 -4.46
C MET A 38 -4.98 -16.79 -3.43
N TYR A 39 -5.41 -18.01 -3.78
CA TYR A 39 -5.25 -19.19 -2.94
C TYR A 39 -3.76 -19.49 -2.70
N ARG A 40 -2.96 -19.54 -3.77
CA ARG A 40 -1.51 -19.76 -3.70
C ARG A 40 -0.78 -18.74 -2.83
N LEU A 41 -1.11 -17.46 -2.96
CA LEU A 41 -0.57 -16.39 -2.10
C LEU A 41 -0.95 -16.58 -0.63
N SER A 42 -2.13 -17.12 -0.36
CA SER A 42 -2.65 -17.29 1.00
C SER A 42 -2.09 -18.54 1.71
N LEU A 43 -1.67 -19.56 0.97
CA LEU A 43 -1.23 -20.87 1.48
C LEU A 43 -0.18 -20.76 2.60
N PRO A 44 0.98 -20.08 2.42
CA PRO A 44 2.01 -20.02 3.46
C PRO A 44 1.50 -19.41 4.77
N PHE A 45 0.60 -18.43 4.68
CA PHE A 45 0.01 -17.78 5.84
C PHE A 45 -1.08 -18.64 6.51
N MET A 46 -1.78 -19.48 5.75
CA MET A 46 -2.72 -20.47 6.30
C MET A 46 -1.97 -21.58 7.04
N ASP A 47 -0.87 -22.09 6.46
CA ASP A 47 -0.04 -23.15 7.04
C ASP A 47 0.61 -22.72 8.36
N THR A 48 0.99 -21.45 8.46
CA THR A 48 1.54 -20.84 9.69
C THR A 48 0.47 -20.34 10.67
N GLY A 49 -0.81 -20.50 10.34
CA GLY A 49 -1.94 -20.07 11.17
C GLY A 49 -2.18 -18.55 11.22
N GLN A 50 -1.42 -17.77 10.45
CA GLN A 50 -1.59 -16.31 10.33
C GLN A 50 -2.92 -15.96 9.64
N LEU A 51 -3.32 -16.74 8.64
CA LEU A 51 -4.63 -16.69 8.00
C LEU A 51 -5.53 -17.85 8.45
N LEU A 52 -6.82 -17.68 8.22
CA LEU A 52 -7.83 -18.72 8.36
C LEU A 52 -7.71 -19.69 7.18
N VAL A 53 -7.72 -21.00 7.49
CA VAL A 53 -7.71 -22.05 6.46
C VAL A 53 -8.98 -21.95 5.63
N ARG A 54 -8.81 -21.95 4.31
CA ARG A 54 -9.89 -21.83 3.33
C ARG A 54 -9.59 -22.74 2.15
N GLU A 55 -10.63 -23.33 1.59
CA GLU A 55 -10.50 -24.07 0.34
C GLU A 55 -10.42 -23.11 -0.85
N ARG A 56 -9.70 -23.52 -1.91
CA ARG A 56 -9.58 -22.75 -3.16
C ARG A 56 -10.95 -22.32 -3.72
N ALA A 57 -11.94 -23.19 -3.67
CA ALA A 57 -13.29 -22.91 -4.20
C ALA A 57 -13.95 -21.68 -3.56
N LEU A 58 -13.57 -21.33 -2.33
CA LEU A 58 -14.07 -20.13 -1.66
C LEU A 58 -13.56 -18.85 -2.34
N PHE A 59 -12.30 -18.83 -2.80
CA PHE A 59 -11.71 -17.68 -3.49
C PHE A 59 -12.37 -17.42 -4.85
N GLU A 60 -12.83 -18.48 -5.51
CA GLU A 60 -13.62 -18.39 -6.75
C GLU A 60 -15.02 -17.83 -6.46
N THR A 61 -15.71 -18.43 -5.48
CA THR A 61 -17.08 -18.06 -5.08
C THR A 61 -17.17 -16.63 -4.55
N LEU A 62 -16.18 -16.20 -3.77
CA LEU A 62 -16.15 -14.88 -3.14
C LEU A 62 -15.27 -13.88 -3.89
N SER A 63 -14.90 -14.13 -5.14
CA SER A 63 -13.97 -13.27 -5.88
C SER A 63 -14.39 -11.80 -5.91
N GLU A 64 -15.69 -11.49 -5.88
CA GLU A 64 -16.21 -10.11 -5.82
C GLU A 64 -15.87 -9.36 -4.51
N ASP A 65 -15.70 -10.09 -3.40
CA ASP A 65 -15.25 -9.53 -2.11
C ASP A 65 -13.75 -9.15 -2.15
N PHE A 66 -13.00 -9.77 -3.06
CA PHE A 66 -11.54 -9.63 -3.13
C PHE A 66 -11.09 -8.52 -4.07
N ARG A 67 -9.92 -7.98 -3.73
CA ARG A 67 -9.10 -7.14 -4.58
C ARG A 67 -7.71 -7.72 -4.66
N VAL A 68 -7.07 -7.50 -5.80
CA VAL A 68 -5.71 -7.98 -6.07
C VAL A 68 -4.79 -6.81 -6.38
N LEU A 69 -3.53 -7.00 -5.99
CA LEU A 69 -2.40 -6.22 -6.45
C LEU A 69 -1.70 -7.05 -7.52
N GLU A 70 -1.67 -6.53 -8.74
CA GLU A 70 -1.00 -7.13 -9.89
C GLU A 70 0.32 -6.39 -10.11
N ALA A 71 1.41 -7.11 -10.40
CA ALA A 71 2.67 -6.53 -10.81
C ALA A 71 3.21 -7.31 -12.01
N ASP A 72 3.53 -6.60 -13.09
CA ASP A 72 4.00 -7.19 -14.36
C ASP A 72 3.06 -8.28 -14.92
N GLY A 73 1.75 -8.09 -14.74
CA GLY A 73 0.71 -9.02 -15.18
C GLY A 73 0.46 -10.22 -14.24
N GLU A 74 1.19 -10.33 -13.14
CA GLU A 74 1.01 -11.39 -12.13
C GLU A 74 0.31 -10.87 -10.88
N VAL A 75 -0.62 -11.65 -10.32
CA VAL A 75 -1.20 -11.34 -9.01
C VAL A 75 -0.16 -11.61 -7.92
N VAL A 76 0.29 -10.53 -7.27
CA VAL A 76 1.34 -10.53 -6.24
C VAL A 76 0.82 -10.19 -4.83
N GLY A 77 -0.45 -9.80 -4.73
CA GLY A 77 -1.12 -9.58 -3.45
C GLY A 77 -2.62 -9.70 -3.57
N CYS A 78 -3.28 -10.08 -2.48
CA CYS A 78 -4.74 -10.11 -2.40
C CYS A 78 -5.24 -9.75 -1.00
N ALA A 79 -6.43 -9.17 -0.95
CA ALA A 79 -7.16 -8.91 0.29
C ALA A 79 -8.66 -8.85 0.00
N GLY A 80 -9.46 -9.34 0.94
CA GLY A 80 -10.92 -9.24 0.92
C GLY A 80 -11.41 -8.00 1.67
N LEU A 81 -12.56 -7.46 1.26
CA LEU A 81 -13.27 -6.39 1.94
C LEU A 81 -14.73 -6.80 2.15
N ARG A 82 -15.22 -6.73 3.39
CA ARG A 82 -16.62 -7.08 3.72
C ARG A 82 -17.29 -6.03 4.58
N GLY A 83 -18.47 -5.57 4.16
CA GLY A 83 -19.27 -4.59 4.88
C GLY A 83 -20.10 -5.16 6.03
N PHE A 84 -20.22 -4.38 7.10
CA PHE A 84 -21.05 -4.57 8.28
C PHE A 84 -21.57 -3.21 8.75
N ASP A 85 -22.76 -2.80 8.28
CA ASP A 85 -23.35 -1.48 8.52
C ASP A 85 -22.40 -0.32 8.11
N THR A 86 -21.83 0.40 9.07
CA THR A 86 -20.89 1.52 8.85
C THR A 86 -19.42 1.10 8.91
N LEU A 87 -19.15 -0.19 9.04
CA LEU A 87 -17.83 -0.77 9.21
C LEU A 87 -17.52 -1.70 8.04
N ALA A 88 -16.28 -1.69 7.55
CA ALA A 88 -15.80 -2.76 6.66
C ALA A 88 -14.66 -3.53 7.31
N GLU A 89 -14.64 -4.85 7.15
CA GLU A 89 -13.49 -5.67 7.50
C GLU A 89 -12.58 -5.84 6.29
N ILE A 90 -11.29 -5.54 6.46
CA ILE A 90 -10.23 -6.01 5.56
C ILE A 90 -9.75 -7.36 6.09
N TYR A 91 -9.86 -8.41 5.27
CA TYR A 91 -9.49 -9.78 5.64
C TYR A 91 -8.60 -10.43 4.59
N ASN A 92 -7.94 -11.54 4.95
CA ASN A 92 -7.08 -12.31 4.02
C ASN A 92 -6.01 -11.46 3.32
N VAL A 93 -5.34 -10.57 4.06
CA VAL A 93 -4.23 -9.78 3.51
C VAL A 93 -3.03 -10.72 3.28
N ALA A 94 -2.69 -10.97 2.02
CA ALA A 94 -1.57 -11.81 1.62
C ALA A 94 -0.78 -11.12 0.49
N VAL A 95 0.54 -11.20 0.54
CA VAL A 95 1.45 -10.71 -0.50
C VAL A 95 2.54 -11.75 -0.75
N ASP A 96 3.04 -11.80 -1.98
CA ASP A 96 4.11 -12.73 -2.37
C ASP A 96 5.38 -12.46 -1.55
N GLU A 97 5.81 -13.46 -0.78
CA GLU A 97 6.99 -13.37 0.08
C GLU A 97 8.28 -13.13 -0.71
N ASN A 98 8.32 -13.55 -1.98
CA ASN A 98 9.48 -13.37 -2.84
C ASN A 98 9.61 -11.93 -3.36
N ARG A 99 8.54 -11.12 -3.23
CA ARG A 99 8.51 -9.71 -3.64
C ARG A 99 8.52 -8.75 -2.44
N HIS A 100 9.01 -9.23 -1.29
CA HIS A 100 9.22 -8.40 -0.10
C HIS A 100 10.22 -7.25 -0.35
N GLY A 101 10.03 -6.14 0.38
CA GLY A 101 10.91 -4.96 0.31
C GLY A 101 10.45 -3.87 -0.66
N LEU A 102 9.60 -4.18 -1.65
CA LEU A 102 9.04 -3.17 -2.58
C LEU A 102 7.94 -2.28 -1.96
N GLY A 103 7.43 -2.64 -0.78
CA GLY A 103 6.29 -1.95 -0.17
C GLY A 103 4.92 -2.43 -0.67
N LEU A 104 4.83 -3.62 -1.30
CA LEU A 104 3.57 -4.15 -1.80
C LEU A 104 2.52 -4.36 -0.70
N GLY A 105 2.91 -4.87 0.48
CA GLY A 105 1.96 -5.09 1.59
C GLY A 105 1.34 -3.80 2.13
N ARG A 106 2.14 -2.73 2.25
CA ARG A 106 1.65 -1.42 2.68
C ARG A 106 0.78 -0.77 1.60
N LEU A 107 1.17 -0.90 0.33
CA LEU A 107 0.41 -0.40 -0.80
C LEU A 107 -0.95 -1.11 -0.91
N LEU A 108 -0.97 -2.43 -0.74
CA LEU A 108 -2.20 -3.22 -0.68
C LEU A 108 -3.10 -2.73 0.46
N LEU A 109 -2.57 -2.62 1.68
CA LEU A 109 -3.35 -2.15 2.83
C LEU A 109 -3.93 -0.74 2.62
N ALA A 110 -3.10 0.19 2.14
CA ALA A 110 -3.52 1.56 1.86
C ALA A 110 -4.59 1.60 0.76
N SER A 111 -4.41 0.82 -0.30
CA SER A 111 -5.40 0.71 -1.36
C SER A 111 -6.72 0.11 -0.87
N MET A 112 -6.69 -0.87 0.04
CA MET A 112 -7.88 -1.44 0.68
C MET A 112 -8.60 -0.42 1.58
N VAL A 113 -7.86 0.41 2.33
CA VAL A 113 -8.44 1.51 3.11
C VAL A 113 -9.14 2.52 2.19
N GLY A 114 -8.46 2.95 1.12
CA GLY A 114 -9.03 3.89 0.14
C GLY A 114 -10.27 3.32 -0.54
N ALA A 115 -10.26 2.01 -0.85
CA ALA A 115 -11.41 1.32 -1.40
C ALA A 115 -12.59 1.23 -0.42
N ALA A 116 -12.34 1.02 0.87
CA ALA A 116 -13.39 1.06 1.88
C ALA A 116 -14.01 2.47 2.01
N HIS A 117 -13.17 3.51 1.98
CA HIS A 117 -13.65 4.90 1.95
C HIS A 117 -14.54 5.17 0.74
N ALA A 118 -14.10 4.73 -0.45
CA ALA A 118 -14.84 4.85 -1.70
C ALA A 118 -16.22 4.19 -1.66
N GLU A 119 -16.32 3.05 -0.98
CA GLU A 119 -17.57 2.31 -0.80
C GLU A 119 -18.46 2.88 0.32
N GLY A 120 -18.05 4.00 0.93
CA GLY A 120 -18.85 4.71 1.93
C GLY A 120 -18.66 4.20 3.36
N TYR A 121 -17.66 3.35 3.62
CA TYR A 121 -17.34 2.91 4.98
C TYR A 121 -16.43 3.93 5.67
N PRO A 122 -16.88 4.63 6.73
CA PRO A 122 -16.04 5.58 7.47
C PRO A 122 -14.96 4.93 8.32
N GLN A 123 -15.04 3.62 8.55
CA GLN A 123 -14.11 2.88 9.39
C GLN A 123 -13.85 1.48 8.83
N VAL A 124 -12.62 1.01 9.03
CA VAL A 124 -12.19 -0.36 8.72
C VAL A 124 -11.72 -1.10 9.95
N LEU A 125 -11.89 -2.41 9.92
CA LEU A 125 -11.44 -3.36 10.92
C LEU A 125 -10.54 -4.42 10.30
N VAL A 126 -9.58 -4.92 11.07
CA VAL A 126 -8.85 -6.16 10.80
C VAL A 126 -8.86 -7.02 12.04
N PHE A 127 -8.85 -8.34 11.86
CA PHE A 127 -8.57 -9.29 12.93
C PHE A 127 -7.20 -9.91 12.70
N SER A 128 -6.30 -9.78 13.68
CA SER A 128 -4.95 -10.33 13.58
C SER A 128 -4.58 -11.12 14.82
N LYS A 129 -3.88 -12.23 14.62
CA LYS A 129 -3.30 -13.06 15.68
C LYS A 129 -1.82 -12.72 15.92
N THR A 130 -1.05 -12.55 14.84
CA THR A 130 0.41 -12.48 14.89
C THR A 130 0.97 -11.15 14.39
N THR A 131 0.20 -10.36 13.65
CA THR A 131 0.69 -9.18 12.90
C THR A 131 0.12 -7.85 13.40
N SER A 132 -0.43 -7.79 14.62
CA SER A 132 -1.02 -6.57 15.18
C SER A 132 -0.06 -5.38 15.20
N ALA A 133 1.22 -5.62 15.51
CA ALA A 133 2.26 -4.58 15.49
C ALA A 133 2.53 -4.01 14.09
N TRP A 134 2.29 -4.79 13.03
CA TRP A 134 2.42 -4.31 11.65
C TRP A 134 1.27 -3.37 11.29
N PHE A 135 0.03 -3.75 11.60
CA PHE A 135 -1.15 -2.89 11.38
C PHE A 135 -1.07 -1.59 12.21
N ALA A 136 -0.52 -1.64 13.43
CA ALA A 136 -0.34 -0.46 14.28
C ALA A 136 0.50 0.65 13.62
N ARG A 137 1.45 0.28 12.75
CA ARG A 137 2.26 1.25 11.97
C ARG A 137 1.44 2.04 10.95
N TYR A 138 0.24 1.57 10.62
CA TYR A 138 -0.69 2.20 9.67
C TYR A 138 -1.91 2.81 10.38
N GLY A 139 -1.78 3.10 11.67
CA GLY A 139 -2.80 3.76 12.47
C GLY A 139 -3.96 2.87 12.95
N PHE A 140 -3.88 1.55 12.76
CA PHE A 140 -4.85 0.63 13.37
C PHE A 140 -4.61 0.50 14.87
N ARG A 141 -5.68 0.56 15.67
CA ARG A 141 -5.60 0.47 17.13
C ARG A 141 -6.53 -0.63 17.65
N PRO A 142 -6.21 -1.28 18.79
CA PRO A 142 -7.13 -2.22 19.42
C PRO A 142 -8.52 -1.61 19.63
N VAL A 143 -9.56 -2.36 19.28
CA VAL A 143 -10.95 -2.00 19.54
C VAL A 143 -11.61 -3.07 20.39
N ASP A 144 -12.58 -2.65 21.20
CA ASP A 144 -13.38 -3.58 21.99
C ASP A 144 -14.33 -4.34 21.08
N SER A 145 -14.17 -5.67 21.03
CA SER A 145 -15.04 -6.56 20.27
C SER A 145 -16.50 -6.46 20.70
N ALA A 146 -16.80 -6.10 21.95
CA ALA A 146 -18.18 -5.95 22.44
C ALA A 146 -18.97 -4.84 21.70
N GLY A 147 -18.27 -3.85 21.12
CA GLY A 147 -18.87 -2.76 20.35
C GLY A 147 -19.05 -3.06 18.86
N LEU A 148 -18.64 -4.24 18.37
CA LEU A 148 -18.71 -4.58 16.95
C LEU A 148 -20.11 -5.08 16.54
N PRO A 149 -20.49 -4.93 15.26
CA PRO A 149 -21.77 -5.46 14.76
C PRO A 149 -21.93 -6.96 15.06
N ALA A 150 -23.12 -7.37 15.52
CA ALA A 150 -23.40 -8.77 15.87
C ALA A 150 -23.18 -9.72 14.67
N ALA A 151 -23.53 -9.27 13.46
CA ALA A 151 -23.28 -10.01 12.22
C ALA A 151 -21.79 -10.26 11.98
N ARG A 152 -20.92 -9.32 12.38
CA ARG A 152 -19.47 -9.54 12.33
C ARG A 152 -19.02 -10.51 13.40
N LEU A 153 -19.47 -10.34 14.63
CA LEU A 153 -19.06 -11.19 15.76
C LEU A 153 -19.39 -12.67 15.53
N ALA A 154 -20.51 -12.97 14.87
CA ALA A 154 -20.91 -14.33 14.50
C ALA A 154 -19.92 -15.06 13.57
N LEU A 155 -19.04 -14.33 12.87
CA LEU A 155 -18.02 -14.88 11.97
C LEU A 155 -16.64 -15.03 12.62
N VAL A 156 -16.46 -14.58 13.86
CA VAL A 156 -15.19 -14.75 14.58
C VAL A 156 -15.03 -16.21 14.99
N ASP A 157 -13.90 -16.81 14.65
CA ASP A 157 -13.47 -18.09 15.24
C ASP A 157 -12.82 -17.83 16.61
N PRO A 158 -13.46 -18.19 17.74
CA PRO A 158 -12.93 -17.91 19.07
C PRO A 158 -11.60 -18.64 19.35
N ALA A 159 -11.35 -19.78 18.71
CA ALA A 159 -10.13 -20.56 18.91
C ALA A 159 -8.88 -19.87 18.33
N ARG A 160 -9.07 -18.83 17.50
CA ARG A 160 -7.95 -18.08 16.93
C ARG A 160 -7.34 -17.06 17.86
N GLU A 161 -8.09 -16.63 18.88
CA GLU A 161 -7.65 -15.59 19.83
C GLU A 161 -7.16 -14.32 19.10
N SER A 162 -7.79 -13.99 17.97
CA SER A 162 -7.43 -12.81 17.19
C SER A 162 -7.87 -11.52 17.87
N VAL A 163 -7.02 -10.51 17.83
CA VAL A 163 -7.32 -9.17 18.32
C VAL A 163 -7.93 -8.34 17.20
N ALA A 164 -9.04 -7.64 17.51
CA ALA A 164 -9.68 -6.69 16.63
C ALA A 164 -8.92 -5.36 16.65
N LEU A 165 -8.54 -4.84 15.47
CA LEU A 165 -7.88 -3.56 15.32
C LEU A 165 -8.65 -2.71 14.30
N GLY A 166 -8.96 -1.47 14.66
CA GLY A 166 -9.76 -0.56 13.82
C GLY A 166 -9.07 0.77 13.54
N ARG A 167 -9.49 1.43 12.45
CA ARG A 167 -9.17 2.84 12.14
C ARG A 167 -10.24 3.49 11.27
N ALA A 168 -10.30 4.82 11.30
CA ALA A 168 -11.07 5.58 10.32
C ALA A 168 -10.51 5.38 8.91
N THR A 169 -11.35 5.34 7.89
CA THR A 169 -10.89 5.32 6.50
C THR A 169 -10.43 6.70 6.07
N VAL A 170 -9.57 6.74 5.04
CA VAL A 170 -9.08 7.98 4.45
C VAL A 170 -9.20 7.83 2.94
N GLY A 171 -9.73 8.85 2.28
CA GLY A 171 -9.80 8.92 0.83
C GLY A 171 -8.48 9.39 0.22
N GLY A 172 -8.31 9.14 -1.07
CA GLY A 172 -7.18 9.59 -1.87
C GLY A 172 -7.43 9.24 -3.33
N TYR A 173 -6.64 9.78 -4.25
CA TYR A 173 -6.74 9.41 -5.66
C TYR A 173 -6.20 7.99 -5.90
N ASP A 174 -5.23 7.55 -5.10
CA ASP A 174 -4.64 6.22 -5.16
C ASP A 174 -4.09 5.72 -3.81
N GLY A 175 -3.55 4.49 -3.84
CA GLY A 175 -3.00 3.83 -2.66
C GLY A 175 -1.76 4.50 -2.07
N VAL A 176 -0.99 5.29 -2.83
CA VAL A 176 0.21 5.97 -2.31
C VAL A 176 -0.17 7.26 -1.57
N GLU A 177 -1.16 8.00 -2.07
CA GLU A 177 -1.71 9.12 -1.30
C GLU A 177 -2.35 8.66 0.00
N VAL A 178 -3.17 7.59 -0.07
CA VAL A 178 -3.73 7.01 1.15
C VAL A 178 -2.60 6.56 2.07
N LEU A 179 -1.56 5.91 1.54
CA LEU A 179 -0.41 5.45 2.31
C LEU A 179 0.27 6.59 3.07
N ALA A 180 0.50 7.74 2.44
CA ALA A 180 1.08 8.90 3.11
C ALA A 180 0.22 9.38 4.29
N ALA A 181 -1.10 9.24 4.22
CA ALA A 181 -2.01 9.52 5.34
C ALA A 181 -2.09 8.37 6.39
N LEU A 182 -1.54 7.18 6.09
CA LEU A 182 -1.57 6.03 7.00
C LEU A 182 -0.35 5.91 7.89
N THR A 183 0.82 6.37 7.42
CA THR A 183 2.12 6.06 8.02
C THR A 183 3.00 7.30 8.11
N GLU A 184 3.85 7.33 9.13
CA GLU A 184 4.94 8.30 9.23
C GLU A 184 6.13 7.82 8.40
N LEU A 185 6.07 7.97 7.06
CA LEU A 185 7.21 7.65 6.21
C LEU A 185 8.39 8.57 6.57
N ARG A 186 9.59 8.00 6.71
CA ARG A 186 10.81 8.76 7.03
C ARG A 186 11.70 8.90 5.81
N ILE A 187 12.15 10.13 5.55
CA ILE A 187 13.10 10.45 4.48
C ILE A 187 14.40 10.87 5.14
N THR A 188 15.45 10.09 4.91
CA THR A 188 16.80 10.35 5.41
C THR A 188 17.68 10.89 4.28
N PHE A 189 18.36 12.00 4.53
CA PHE A 189 19.39 12.58 3.67
C PHE A 189 20.76 12.23 4.25
N ASP A 190 21.45 11.26 3.65
CA ASP A 190 22.58 10.56 4.26
C ASP A 190 23.79 11.46 4.57
N ARG A 191 24.12 12.44 3.71
CA ARG A 191 25.34 13.26 3.87
C ARG A 191 25.21 14.26 5.00
N SER A 192 23.99 14.69 5.30
CA SER A 192 23.67 15.55 6.45
C SER A 192 23.21 14.76 7.68
N SER A 193 22.91 13.47 7.51
CA SER A 193 22.21 12.64 8.51
C SER A 193 20.88 13.24 8.98
N ALA A 194 20.28 14.13 8.17
CA ALA A 194 19.00 14.75 8.48
C ALA A 194 17.85 13.78 8.15
N GLU A 195 16.82 13.77 9.00
CA GLU A 195 15.67 12.88 8.84
C GLU A 195 14.35 13.64 9.08
N PHE A 196 13.45 13.54 8.10
CA PHE A 196 12.18 14.26 8.10
C PHE A 196 11.01 13.31 7.85
N GLY A 197 9.84 13.67 8.35
CA GLY A 197 8.61 12.92 8.11
C GLY A 197 7.95 13.36 6.80
N TRP A 198 7.48 12.39 6.02
CA TRP A 198 6.67 12.63 4.82
C TRP A 198 5.20 12.41 5.15
N ASP A 199 4.38 13.43 4.94
CA ASP A 199 2.94 13.45 5.22
C ASP A 199 2.06 13.45 3.95
N GLY A 200 2.68 13.43 2.77
CA GLY A 200 1.97 13.48 1.50
C GLY A 200 1.49 14.87 1.07
N SER A 201 1.89 15.94 1.78
CA SER A 201 1.56 17.31 1.38
C SER A 201 2.34 17.81 0.15
N TYR A 202 3.37 17.07 -0.28
CA TYR A 202 4.22 17.39 -1.42
C TYR A 202 3.96 16.45 -2.61
N ASP A 203 3.95 17.02 -3.81
CA ASP A 203 3.78 16.25 -5.05
C ASP A 203 5.01 15.41 -5.41
N SER A 204 6.20 15.78 -4.92
CA SER A 204 7.44 15.03 -5.14
C SER A 204 8.52 15.29 -4.09
N LEU A 205 9.57 14.47 -4.09
CA LEU A 205 10.70 14.56 -3.16
C LEU A 205 11.54 15.84 -3.33
N LEU A 206 11.52 16.47 -4.51
CA LEU A 206 12.28 17.69 -4.80
C LEU A 206 11.84 18.90 -3.95
N PRO A 207 10.58 19.39 -4.04
CA PRO A 207 10.14 20.51 -3.21
C PRO A 207 10.21 20.18 -1.71
N PHE A 208 10.03 18.91 -1.34
CA PHE A 208 10.22 18.45 0.04
C PHE A 208 11.67 18.62 0.52
N ALA A 209 12.67 18.28 -0.30
CA ALA A 209 14.07 18.48 0.04
C ALA A 209 14.41 19.97 0.16
N ASP A 210 13.96 20.78 -0.80
CA ASP A 210 14.21 22.21 -0.84
C ASP A 210 13.63 22.94 0.40
N ASP A 211 12.38 22.66 0.78
CA ASP A 211 11.72 23.27 1.94
C ASP A 211 12.33 22.83 3.28
N ASN A 212 12.99 21.66 3.31
CA ASN A 212 13.76 21.19 4.47
C ASN A 212 15.24 21.64 4.44
N GLY A 213 15.60 22.53 3.51
CA GLY A 213 16.95 23.12 3.42
C GLY A 213 18.02 22.19 2.86
N VAL A 214 17.62 21.12 2.15
CA VAL A 214 18.53 20.18 1.50
C VAL A 214 18.70 20.62 0.04
N GLU A 215 19.87 21.17 -0.28
CA GLU A 215 20.14 21.70 -1.62
C GLU A 215 20.24 20.57 -2.64
N THR A 216 19.39 20.63 -3.67
CA THR A 216 19.39 19.69 -4.78
C THR A 216 19.47 20.42 -6.11
N LYS A 217 20.23 19.88 -7.06
CA LYS A 217 20.28 20.45 -8.41
C LYS A 217 18.97 20.13 -9.13
N SER A 218 18.31 21.11 -9.73
CA SER A 218 17.09 20.88 -10.51
C SER A 218 16.95 21.91 -11.64
N LEU A 219 16.24 21.52 -12.71
CA LEU A 219 15.98 22.39 -13.88
C LEU A 219 14.54 22.26 -14.41
N CYS A 220 14.17 21.09 -14.96
CA CYS A 220 12.91 20.96 -15.72
C CYS A 220 11.66 20.65 -14.90
N TRP A 221 11.82 20.03 -13.73
CA TRP A 221 10.74 19.59 -12.82
C TRP A 221 9.68 18.66 -13.46
N ALA A 222 10.00 18.10 -14.62
CA ALA A 222 9.10 17.27 -15.43
C ALA A 222 9.68 15.87 -15.73
N GLY A 223 10.77 15.48 -15.05
CA GLY A 223 11.41 14.18 -15.29
C GLY A 223 12.12 14.04 -16.65
N VAL A 224 12.53 15.15 -17.25
CA VAL A 224 13.14 15.18 -18.61
C VAL A 224 14.66 15.35 -18.56
N CYS A 225 15.17 16.29 -17.77
CA CYS A 225 16.57 16.71 -17.84
C CYS A 225 17.56 15.86 -17.02
N GLY A 226 17.07 14.98 -16.15
CA GLY A 226 17.91 14.18 -15.24
C GLY A 226 18.65 14.97 -14.13
N THR A 227 18.58 16.31 -14.11
CA THR A 227 19.42 17.12 -13.19
C THR A 227 19.15 16.87 -11.69
N CYS A 228 17.92 16.49 -11.34
CA CYS A 228 17.53 16.13 -9.97
C CYS A 228 17.76 14.66 -9.64
N ALA A 229 18.51 13.93 -10.46
CA ALA A 229 18.84 12.54 -10.20
C ALA A 229 19.71 12.45 -8.94
N VAL A 230 19.33 11.54 -8.06
CA VAL A 230 20.01 11.29 -6.79
C VAL A 230 20.04 9.79 -6.54
N ARG A 231 21.19 9.30 -6.05
CA ARG A 231 21.34 7.91 -5.67
C ARG A 231 20.39 7.54 -4.52
N LEU A 232 19.55 6.54 -4.76
CA LEU A 232 18.69 5.92 -3.76
C LEU A 232 19.48 4.81 -3.05
N LYS A 233 19.91 5.07 -1.82
CA LYS A 233 20.64 4.08 -1.00
C LYS A 233 19.71 3.01 -0.44
N ARG A 234 18.45 3.36 -0.14
CA ARG A 234 17.43 2.44 0.36
C ARG A 234 16.04 2.96 0.09
N GLY A 235 15.11 2.05 -0.19
CA GLY A 235 13.68 2.30 -0.24
C GLY A 235 13.10 2.10 -1.64
N THR A 236 11.82 2.44 -1.77
CA THR A 236 11.08 2.39 -3.04
C THR A 236 10.35 3.71 -3.22
N VAL A 237 10.43 4.26 -4.43
CA VAL A 237 9.63 5.40 -4.85
C VAL A 237 8.57 4.97 -5.84
N ARG A 238 7.50 5.75 -5.94
CA ARG A 238 6.66 5.76 -7.14
C ARG A 238 7.03 6.94 -8.02
N TYR A 239 6.81 6.79 -9.32
CA TYR A 239 6.76 7.91 -10.25
C TYR A 239 5.31 8.26 -10.55
N HIS A 240 4.91 9.52 -10.33
CA HIS A 240 3.55 9.98 -10.62
C HIS A 240 3.34 10.29 -12.11
N VAL A 241 4.43 10.46 -12.86
CA VAL A 241 4.46 10.50 -14.32
C VAL A 241 5.62 9.64 -14.83
N PRO A 242 5.49 8.96 -15.99
CA PRO A 242 6.60 8.24 -16.58
C PRO A 242 7.79 9.17 -16.88
N PRO A 243 9.01 8.84 -16.43
CA PRO A 243 10.20 9.61 -16.79
C PRO A 243 10.41 9.56 -18.32
N GLN A 244 10.90 10.66 -18.89
CA GLN A 244 11.21 10.72 -20.33
C GLN A 244 12.67 10.40 -20.63
N GLY A 245 13.53 10.49 -19.60
CA GLY A 245 14.88 9.95 -19.61
C GLY A 245 15.06 9.07 -18.39
N ASP A 246 15.56 7.86 -18.61
CA ASP A 246 15.77 6.90 -17.54
C ASP A 246 16.88 7.38 -16.60
N PRO A 247 16.69 7.31 -15.28
CA PRO A 247 17.77 7.59 -14.34
C PRO A 247 18.82 6.47 -14.41
N ASP A 248 20.07 6.82 -14.11
CA ASP A 248 21.16 5.84 -14.03
C ASP A 248 20.88 4.79 -12.95
N GLU A 249 21.53 3.63 -13.05
CA GLU A 249 21.35 2.52 -12.11
C GLU A 249 21.50 2.97 -10.65
N GLY A 250 20.45 2.74 -9.85
CA GLY A 250 20.40 3.13 -8.44
C GLY A 250 20.11 4.61 -8.18
N GLU A 251 19.77 5.40 -9.21
CA GLU A 251 19.34 6.79 -9.08
C GLU A 251 17.83 6.96 -9.29
N VAL A 252 17.26 8.00 -8.66
CA VAL A 252 15.85 8.38 -8.82
C VAL A 252 15.72 9.87 -9.13
N LEU A 253 14.72 10.24 -9.93
CA LEU A 253 14.42 11.64 -10.24
C LEU A 253 13.52 12.24 -9.15
N LEU A 254 14.08 13.05 -8.27
CA LEU A 254 13.33 13.63 -7.13
C LEU A 254 12.14 14.48 -7.56
N CYS A 255 12.20 15.13 -8.73
CA CYS A 255 11.14 16.04 -9.19
C CYS A 255 9.80 15.38 -9.50
N ILE A 256 9.79 14.07 -9.77
CA ILE A 256 8.58 13.33 -10.17
C ILE A 256 8.34 12.07 -9.33
N SER A 257 9.10 11.89 -8.25
CA SER A 257 9.01 10.71 -7.40
C SER A 257 8.42 11.03 -6.03
N GLN A 258 7.67 10.07 -5.48
CA GLN A 258 7.13 10.10 -4.12
C GLN A 258 7.50 8.82 -3.37
N PRO A 259 7.70 8.87 -2.04
CA PRO A 259 8.09 7.70 -1.26
C PRO A 259 6.92 6.70 -1.16
N VAL A 260 7.25 5.42 -1.35
CA VAL A 260 6.37 4.30 -1.02
C VAL A 260 6.84 3.64 0.28
N THR A 261 8.14 3.67 0.56
CA THR A 261 8.73 3.22 1.83
C THR A 261 9.56 4.34 2.45
N ASP A 262 10.12 4.10 3.64
CA ASP A 262 11.20 4.94 4.15
C ASP A 262 12.34 4.98 3.13
N LEU A 263 12.92 6.15 2.91
CA LEU A 263 13.96 6.39 1.92
C LEU A 263 15.27 6.79 2.59
N VAL A 264 16.39 6.38 2.01
CA VAL A 264 17.71 6.94 2.28
C VAL A 264 18.27 7.45 0.95
N LEU A 265 18.43 8.77 0.85
CA LEU A 265 18.91 9.48 -0.34
C LEU A 265 20.35 9.95 -0.12
N ASP A 266 21.20 9.86 -1.14
CA ASP A 266 22.58 10.35 -1.08
C ASP A 266 22.67 11.88 -1.26
N LEU A 267 22.10 12.62 -0.31
CA LEU A 267 22.10 14.08 -0.23
C LEU A 267 22.53 14.58 1.14
#